data_AF-A0A7Y3X3X6-F1
#
_entry.id   AF-A0A7Y3X3X6-F1
#
_cell.length_a   1.000
_cell.length_b   1.000
_cell.length_c   1.000
_cell.angle_alpha   90.00
_cell.angle_beta   90.00
_cell.angle_gamma   90.00
#
_symmetry.space_group_name_H-M   'P 1'
#
loop_
_entity.id
_entity.type
_entity.pdbx_description
1 polymer ?
#
loop_
_entity_poly.entity_id
_entity_poly.type
_entity_poly.pdbx_seq_one_letter_code
_entity_poly.pdbx_strand_id
1 'polypeptide(L)'
;MRNLEKVPEVIQKSKCMNHIIDYKWNEKIMLGLLDPFEGNDELDNTLNKIGHKAAIGLTASLLEWVYWYFKDYTTMSDDIHHRIESLWYSVENPEDTKPLLFDAELDIPASGFINGPIWIALMNVRMIDVLYKKRSFMLQSELVGLVLLVRHVAPKRKKFDKWFEGTISKLVSQFPNQNPEVPFSEDAVYDSSGEALICREFFFEPMFNNCNEATKSALNDFILNIDYEANPFCSKNKKFING
;
A
#
# COMPACT_ATOMS: atom_id res chain seq x y z
N MET A 1 -20.68 -7.29 -2.02
CA MET A 1 -20.22 -6.43 -3.14
C MET A 1 -18.75 -6.77 -3.33
N ARG A 2 -18.22 -6.88 -4.55
CA ARG A 2 -16.78 -7.14 -4.66
C ARG A 2 -16.00 -5.88 -4.25
N ASN A 3 -14.80 -6.05 -3.71
CA ASN A 3 -13.94 -4.93 -3.37
C ASN A 3 -13.51 -4.17 -4.65
N LEU A 4 -13.10 -2.91 -4.48
CA LEU A 4 -12.58 -2.04 -5.55
C LEU A 4 -13.52 -1.86 -6.76
N GLU A 5 -14.84 -1.93 -6.56
CA GLU A 5 -15.83 -1.64 -7.63
C GLU A 5 -15.92 -0.14 -7.94
N LYS A 6 -15.65 0.73 -6.97
CA LYS A 6 -15.75 2.19 -7.10
C LYS A 6 -14.39 2.86 -6.95
N VAL A 7 -14.03 3.65 -7.96
CA VAL A 7 -12.83 4.49 -7.96
C VAL A 7 -12.95 5.57 -6.87
N PRO A 8 -11.97 5.71 -5.97
CA PRO A 8 -11.93 6.83 -5.04
C PRO A 8 -12.01 8.19 -5.73
N GLU A 9 -12.77 9.11 -5.15
CA GLU A 9 -13.03 10.43 -5.75
C GLU A 9 -11.73 11.20 -6.05
N VAL A 10 -10.73 11.08 -5.17
CA VAL A 10 -9.42 11.73 -5.34
C VAL A 10 -8.63 11.18 -6.53
N ILE A 11 -8.70 9.86 -6.77
CA ILE A 11 -8.06 9.17 -7.90
C ILE A 11 -8.77 9.56 -9.20
N GLN A 12 -10.11 9.58 -9.18
CA GLN A 12 -10.92 10.02 -10.32
C GLN A 12 -10.60 11.48 -10.69
N LYS A 13 -10.58 12.39 -9.71
CA LYS A 13 -10.23 13.82 -9.92
C LYS A 13 -8.79 14.02 -10.42
N SER A 14 -7.91 13.06 -10.15
CA SER A 14 -6.52 13.03 -10.60
C SER A 14 -6.34 12.55 -12.04
N LYS A 15 -7.44 12.14 -12.71
CA LYS A 15 -7.45 11.59 -14.06
C LYS A 15 -6.62 10.31 -14.18
N CYS A 16 -6.60 9.44 -13.17
CA CYS A 16 -5.90 8.16 -13.31
C CYS A 16 -6.64 7.22 -14.29
N MET A 17 -7.97 7.30 -14.38
CA MET A 17 -8.75 6.49 -15.31
C MET A 17 -8.67 7.04 -16.75
N ASN A 18 -8.46 6.16 -17.74
CA ASN A 18 -8.51 6.48 -19.17
C ASN A 18 -7.61 7.63 -19.64
N HIS A 19 -6.59 8.00 -18.85
CA HIS A 19 -5.63 9.03 -19.24
C HIS A 19 -4.47 8.40 -19.99
N ILE A 20 -4.08 9.01 -21.10
CA ILE A 20 -2.99 8.54 -21.95
C ILE A 20 -1.68 8.57 -21.16
N ILE A 21 -0.87 7.53 -21.30
CA ILE A 21 0.44 7.48 -20.66
C ILE A 21 1.35 8.57 -21.26
N ASP A 22 1.71 9.56 -20.43
CA ASP A 22 2.45 10.76 -20.84
C ASP A 22 3.68 11.08 -19.97
N TYR A 23 3.98 10.25 -18.97
CA TYR A 23 5.22 10.33 -18.19
C TYR A 23 6.39 9.69 -18.95
N LYS A 24 7.60 10.09 -18.57
CA LYS A 24 8.83 9.47 -19.08
C LYS A 24 9.15 8.22 -18.26
N TRP A 25 9.62 7.17 -18.92
CA TRP A 25 10.13 5.98 -18.27
C TRP A 25 11.45 5.57 -18.92
N ASN A 26 12.47 5.32 -18.10
CA ASN A 26 13.77 4.82 -18.53
C ASN A 26 14.46 4.13 -17.35
N GLU A 27 15.57 3.47 -17.62
CA GLU A 27 16.36 2.73 -16.63
C GLU A 27 16.83 3.62 -15.47
N LYS A 28 17.21 4.87 -15.73
CA LYS A 28 17.62 5.81 -14.67
C LYS A 28 16.48 6.08 -13.68
N ILE A 29 15.26 6.27 -14.17
CA ILE A 29 14.08 6.47 -13.32
C ILE A 29 13.79 5.20 -12.52
N MET A 30 13.82 4.04 -13.18
CA MET A 30 13.60 2.75 -12.54
C MET A 30 14.60 2.49 -11.39
N LEU A 31 15.91 2.69 -11.65
CA LEU A 31 16.95 2.51 -10.64
C LEU A 31 16.80 3.49 -9.46
N GLY A 32 16.48 4.75 -9.73
CA GLY A 32 16.24 5.73 -8.66
C GLY A 32 14.97 5.49 -7.84
N LEU A 33 14.05 4.66 -8.32
CA LEU A 33 12.87 4.22 -7.56
C LEU A 33 13.10 2.88 -6.82
N LEU A 34 14.08 2.09 -7.26
CA LEU A 34 14.51 0.87 -6.56
C LEU A 34 15.37 1.18 -5.34
N ASP A 35 16.22 2.19 -5.44
CA ASP A 35 17.10 2.65 -4.38
C ASP A 35 16.88 4.16 -4.15
N PRO A 36 15.79 4.54 -3.46
CA PRO A 36 15.36 5.94 -3.40
C PRO A 36 16.00 6.72 -2.24
N PHE A 37 17.00 6.18 -1.54
CA PHE A 37 17.52 6.82 -0.31
C PHE A 37 18.22 8.16 -0.58
N GLU A 38 18.89 8.32 -1.72
CA GLU A 38 19.59 9.56 -2.05
C GLU A 38 18.61 10.75 -2.22
N GLY A 39 18.67 11.70 -1.29
CA GLY A 39 17.92 12.96 -1.36
C GLY A 39 16.46 12.91 -0.91
N ASN A 40 16.01 11.81 -0.29
CA ASN A 40 14.64 11.65 0.21
C ASN A 40 14.54 11.51 1.74
N ASP A 41 15.57 11.94 2.48
CA ASP A 41 15.65 11.84 3.94
C ASP A 41 14.42 12.44 4.65
N GLU A 42 13.90 13.57 4.18
CA GLU A 42 12.73 14.22 4.80
C GLU A 42 11.47 13.35 4.67
N LEU A 43 11.29 12.70 3.51
CA LEU A 43 10.18 11.79 3.25
C LEU A 43 10.33 10.54 4.11
N ASP A 44 11.51 9.93 4.12
CA ASP A 44 11.82 8.77 4.96
C ASP A 44 11.59 9.05 6.45
N ASN A 45 12.13 10.15 6.97
CA ASN A 45 11.90 10.59 8.36
C ASN A 45 10.42 10.84 8.67
N THR A 46 9.64 11.29 7.68
CA THR A 46 8.20 11.50 7.86
C THR A 46 7.45 10.18 7.89
N LEU A 47 7.81 9.24 7.02
CA LEU A 47 7.22 7.89 6.97
C LEU A 47 7.56 7.11 8.25
N ASN A 48 8.78 7.22 8.76
CA ASN A 48 9.21 6.56 10.01
C ASN A 48 8.42 6.99 11.27
N LYS A 49 7.62 8.04 11.18
CA LYS A 49 6.72 8.49 12.27
C LYS A 49 5.39 7.74 12.34
N ILE A 50 5.05 6.89 11.36
CA ILE A 50 3.78 6.14 11.37
C ILE A 50 4.00 4.68 11.83
N GLY A 51 2.97 4.10 12.46
CA GLY A 51 2.99 2.69 12.87
C GLY A 51 2.93 1.70 11.71
N HIS A 52 3.18 0.41 11.99
CA HIS A 52 3.21 -0.65 10.99
C HIS A 52 1.86 -0.86 10.29
N LYS A 53 0.74 -0.89 11.02
CA LYS A 53 -0.61 -1.02 10.44
C LYS A 53 -0.93 0.16 9.53
N ALA A 54 -0.56 1.37 9.94
CA ALA A 54 -0.69 2.57 9.11
C ALA A 54 0.15 2.49 7.83
N ALA A 55 1.37 2.00 7.93
CA ALA A 55 2.24 1.79 6.78
C ALA A 55 1.70 0.75 5.80
N ILE A 56 1.10 -0.34 6.29
CA ILE A 56 0.38 -1.31 5.44
C ILE A 56 -0.84 -0.69 4.77
N GLY A 57 -1.67 0.04 5.52
CA GLY A 57 -2.82 0.74 4.94
C GLY A 57 -2.41 1.78 3.87
N LEU A 58 -1.30 2.49 4.10
CA LEU A 58 -0.74 3.42 3.12
C LEU A 58 -0.20 2.68 1.89
N THR A 59 0.45 1.54 2.07
CA THR A 59 0.90 0.66 0.97
C THR A 59 -0.27 0.24 0.10
N ALA A 60 -1.34 -0.30 0.70
CA ALA A 60 -2.54 -0.72 -0.02
C ALA A 60 -3.18 0.45 -0.78
N SER A 61 -3.25 1.63 -0.14
CA SER A 61 -3.84 2.83 -0.74
C SER A 61 -3.00 3.38 -1.90
N LEU A 62 -1.67 3.36 -1.80
CA LEU A 62 -0.76 3.71 -2.90
C LEU A 62 -0.89 2.71 -4.05
N LEU A 63 -1.03 1.42 -3.74
CA LEU A 63 -1.23 0.39 -4.73
C LEU A 63 -2.60 0.53 -5.44
N GLU A 64 -3.63 1.07 -4.78
CA GLU A 64 -4.88 1.46 -5.44
C GLU A 64 -4.68 2.57 -6.49
N TRP A 65 -3.80 3.55 -6.26
CA TRP A 65 -3.46 4.54 -7.28
C TRP A 65 -2.84 3.88 -8.51
N VAL A 66 -1.92 2.93 -8.31
CA VAL A 66 -1.30 2.15 -9.39
C VAL A 66 -2.35 1.31 -10.12
N TYR A 67 -3.17 0.57 -9.37
CA TYR A 67 -4.26 -0.25 -9.90
C TYR A 67 -5.17 0.56 -10.81
N TRP A 68 -5.75 1.66 -10.32
CA TRP A 68 -6.69 2.45 -11.10
C TRP A 68 -6.04 3.15 -12.29
N TYR A 69 -4.76 3.49 -12.21
CA TYR A 69 -4.06 4.08 -13.34
C TYR A 69 -3.80 3.07 -14.47
N PHE A 70 -3.45 1.84 -14.12
CA PHE A 70 -3.09 0.79 -15.10
C PHE A 70 -4.21 -0.21 -15.41
N LYS A 71 -5.36 -0.13 -14.74
CA LYS A 71 -6.43 -1.15 -14.81
C LYS A 71 -6.79 -1.58 -16.22
N ASP A 72 -6.93 -0.62 -17.13
CA ASP A 72 -7.35 -0.84 -18.52
C ASP A 72 -6.17 -1.02 -19.50
N TYR A 73 -4.93 -0.96 -19.00
CA TYR A 73 -3.70 -1.05 -19.79
C TYR A 73 -2.97 -2.38 -19.65
N THR A 74 -3.35 -3.22 -18.69
CA THR A 74 -2.67 -4.50 -18.41
C THR A 74 -3.66 -5.56 -17.91
N THR A 75 -3.34 -6.82 -18.14
CA THR A 75 -4.01 -7.97 -17.53
C THR A 75 -3.55 -8.24 -16.11
N MET A 76 -2.49 -7.54 -15.64
CA MET A 76 -1.98 -7.66 -14.27
C MET A 76 -2.83 -6.97 -13.21
N SER A 77 -3.88 -6.27 -13.61
CA SER A 77 -4.76 -5.55 -12.71
C SER A 77 -5.42 -6.47 -11.67
N ASP A 78 -5.67 -7.73 -12.02
CA ASP A 78 -6.17 -8.75 -11.08
C ASP A 78 -5.15 -9.13 -10.01
N ASP A 79 -3.87 -9.28 -10.35
CA ASP A 79 -2.80 -9.54 -9.36
C ASP A 79 -2.64 -8.36 -8.39
N ILE A 80 -2.64 -7.13 -8.91
CA ILE A 80 -2.60 -5.92 -8.09
C ILE A 80 -3.82 -5.86 -7.16
N HIS A 81 -5.01 -6.19 -7.66
CA HIS A 81 -6.24 -6.25 -6.86
C HIS A 81 -6.11 -7.26 -5.72
N HIS A 82 -5.68 -8.48 -5.99
CA HIS A 82 -5.49 -9.51 -4.96
C HIS A 82 -4.49 -9.10 -3.87
N ARG A 83 -3.42 -8.39 -4.25
CA ARG A 83 -2.44 -7.84 -3.30
C ARG A 83 -3.04 -6.72 -2.44
N ILE A 84 -3.81 -5.81 -3.03
CA ILE A 84 -4.53 -4.77 -2.26
C ILE A 84 -5.44 -5.42 -1.21
N GLU A 85 -6.21 -6.43 -1.62
CA GLU A 85 -7.10 -7.13 -0.67
C GLU A 85 -6.33 -7.81 0.47
N SER A 86 -5.20 -8.43 0.14
CA SER A 86 -4.36 -9.12 1.12
C SER A 86 -3.68 -8.14 2.08
N LEU A 87 -3.26 -6.98 1.60
CA LEU A 87 -2.72 -5.93 2.47
C LEU A 87 -3.78 -5.42 3.43
N TRP A 88 -5.03 -5.23 2.98
CA TRP A 88 -6.11 -4.86 3.90
C TRP A 88 -6.40 -5.97 4.91
N TYR A 89 -6.43 -7.24 4.48
CA TYR A 89 -6.63 -8.35 5.40
C TYR A 89 -5.50 -8.46 6.45
N SER A 90 -4.26 -8.22 6.04
CA SER A 90 -3.10 -8.32 6.95
C SER A 90 -3.07 -7.22 8.02
N VAL A 91 -3.81 -6.11 7.86
CA VAL A 91 -3.97 -5.09 8.92
C VAL A 91 -4.67 -5.66 10.16
N GLU A 92 -5.63 -6.57 9.98
CA GLU A 92 -6.29 -7.26 11.11
C GLU A 92 -5.29 -8.19 11.79
N ASN A 93 -4.66 -9.06 11.01
CA ASN A 93 -3.66 -10.00 11.48
C ASN A 93 -2.70 -10.39 10.34
N PRO A 94 -1.38 -10.12 10.47
CA PRO A 94 -0.40 -10.46 9.44
C PRO A 94 -0.34 -11.96 9.09
N GLU A 95 -0.72 -12.83 10.03
CA GLU A 95 -0.67 -14.30 9.86
C GLU A 95 -1.82 -14.85 9.02
N ASP A 96 -2.87 -14.05 8.77
CA ASP A 96 -4.03 -14.49 7.99
C ASP A 96 -3.77 -14.45 6.48
N THR A 97 -2.64 -13.86 6.05
CA THR A 97 -2.20 -13.81 4.66
C THR A 97 -0.93 -14.60 4.43
N LYS A 98 -0.80 -15.17 3.24
CA LYS A 98 0.43 -15.77 2.74
C LYS A 98 1.37 -14.66 2.24
N PRO A 99 2.68 -14.91 2.17
CA PRO A 99 3.63 -13.97 1.59
C PRO A 99 3.21 -13.52 0.19
N LEU A 100 3.34 -12.23 -0.09
CA LEU A 100 3.05 -11.64 -1.40
C LEU A 100 4.17 -11.93 -2.41
N LEU A 101 4.40 -13.22 -2.68
CA LEU A 101 5.43 -13.70 -3.59
C LEU A 101 5.33 -12.99 -4.94
N PHE A 102 6.49 -12.62 -5.46
CA PHE A 102 6.63 -11.97 -6.76
C PHE A 102 7.81 -12.63 -7.46
N ASP A 103 7.55 -13.21 -8.63
CA ASP A 103 8.60 -13.79 -9.45
C ASP A 103 9.35 -12.67 -10.16
N ALA A 104 10.55 -12.38 -9.67
CA ALA A 104 11.41 -11.34 -10.22
C ALA A 104 12.09 -11.79 -11.52
N GLU A 105 12.12 -13.09 -11.84
CA GLU A 105 12.96 -13.63 -12.90
C GLU A 105 12.24 -13.95 -14.21
N LEU A 106 10.92 -14.22 -14.27
CA LEU A 106 10.41 -14.90 -15.47
C LEU A 106 9.12 -14.43 -16.18
N ASP A 107 8.21 -13.65 -15.59
CA ASP A 107 6.92 -13.38 -16.27
C ASP A 107 6.60 -11.91 -16.62
N ILE A 108 7.30 -10.92 -16.03
CA ILE A 108 6.97 -9.50 -16.21
C ILE A 108 8.21 -8.70 -16.62
N PRO A 109 8.22 -8.10 -17.82
CA PRO A 109 9.29 -7.20 -18.21
C PRO A 109 9.38 -6.02 -17.23
N ALA A 110 10.53 -5.83 -16.57
CA ALA A 110 10.81 -4.65 -15.73
C ALA A 110 10.93 -3.33 -16.54
N SER A 111 10.56 -3.36 -17.84
CA SER A 111 10.77 -2.28 -18.79
C SER A 111 9.46 -1.83 -19.45
N GLY A 112 9.54 -0.71 -20.16
CA GLY A 112 8.40 -0.11 -20.83
C GLY A 112 7.51 0.70 -19.89
N PHE A 113 6.66 1.52 -20.49
CA PHE A 113 5.90 2.52 -19.75
C PHE A 113 4.85 1.88 -18.84
N ILE A 114 4.27 0.72 -19.18
CA ILE A 114 3.23 0.06 -18.36
C ILE A 114 3.86 -0.91 -17.35
N ASN A 115 4.60 -1.90 -17.86
CA ASN A 115 5.09 -3.00 -17.03
C ASN A 115 6.20 -2.57 -16.07
N GLY A 116 7.06 -1.63 -16.45
CA GLY A 116 8.12 -1.11 -15.58
C GLY A 116 7.60 -0.53 -14.26
N PRO A 117 6.69 0.47 -14.29
CA PRO A 117 6.06 0.99 -13.07
C PRO A 117 5.35 -0.05 -12.23
N ILE A 118 4.60 -0.97 -12.85
CA ILE A 118 3.92 -2.04 -12.13
C ILE A 118 4.94 -2.95 -11.43
N TRP A 119 6.00 -3.35 -12.13
CA TRP A 119 7.06 -4.18 -11.57
C TRP A 119 7.69 -3.52 -10.34
N ILE A 120 7.98 -2.21 -10.40
CA ILE A 120 8.50 -1.46 -9.26
C ILE A 120 7.50 -1.44 -8.09
N ALA A 121 6.22 -1.20 -8.35
CA ALA A 121 5.18 -1.24 -7.32
C ALA A 121 5.13 -2.60 -6.63
N LEU A 122 5.12 -3.68 -7.41
CA LEU A 122 5.04 -5.05 -6.89
C LEU A 122 6.28 -5.47 -6.12
N MET A 123 7.48 -5.04 -6.56
CA MET A 123 8.72 -5.23 -5.81
C MET A 123 8.70 -4.52 -4.45
N ASN A 124 8.32 -3.24 -4.42
CA ASN A 124 8.20 -2.47 -3.16
C ASN A 124 7.17 -3.12 -2.23
N VAL A 125 5.99 -3.47 -2.73
CA VAL A 125 4.92 -4.13 -1.95
C VAL A 125 5.37 -5.46 -1.37
N ARG A 126 6.11 -6.27 -2.14
CA ARG A 126 6.71 -7.52 -1.63
C ARG A 126 7.68 -7.24 -0.48
N MET A 127 8.56 -6.26 -0.63
CA MET A 127 9.54 -5.93 0.43
C MET A 127 8.84 -5.46 1.70
N ILE A 128 7.83 -4.59 1.57
CA ILE A 128 7.00 -4.12 2.68
C ILE A 128 6.30 -5.30 3.38
N ASP A 129 5.67 -6.22 2.64
CA ASP A 129 5.01 -7.40 3.21
C ASP A 129 5.99 -8.30 3.99
N VAL A 130 7.18 -8.54 3.42
CA VAL A 130 8.24 -9.32 4.09
C VAL A 130 8.68 -8.64 5.39
N LEU A 131 8.92 -7.33 5.37
CA LEU A 131 9.34 -6.60 6.57
C LEU A 131 8.22 -6.55 7.61
N TYR A 132 6.96 -6.48 7.19
CA TYR A 132 5.82 -6.49 8.11
C TYR A 132 5.69 -7.82 8.85
N LYS A 133 5.77 -8.94 8.11
CA LYS A 133 5.72 -10.28 8.70
C LYS A 133 6.93 -10.56 9.60
N LYS A 134 8.10 -10.01 9.24
CA LYS A 134 9.30 -10.03 10.09
C LYS A 134 9.27 -9.03 11.25
N ARG A 135 8.26 -8.15 11.31
CA ARG A 135 8.14 -7.08 12.29
C ARG A 135 9.39 -6.18 12.34
N SER A 136 9.93 -5.85 11.17
CA SER A 136 11.15 -5.06 11.05
C SER A 136 10.87 -3.56 11.20
N PHE A 137 11.74 -2.85 11.91
CA PHE A 137 11.74 -1.38 12.02
C PHE A 137 12.02 -0.66 10.69
N MET A 138 12.48 -1.37 9.66
CA MET A 138 12.79 -0.80 8.34
C MET A 138 11.58 -0.74 7.41
N LEU A 139 10.40 -1.20 7.85
CA LEU A 139 9.21 -1.30 7.01
C LEU A 139 8.83 0.05 6.38
N GLN A 140 8.84 1.13 7.16
CA GLN A 140 8.41 2.45 6.73
C GLN A 140 9.33 3.03 5.66
N SER A 141 10.62 2.71 5.69
CA SER A 141 11.59 3.18 4.71
C SER A 141 11.34 2.62 3.31
N GLU A 142 10.79 1.41 3.19
CA GLU A 142 10.41 0.84 1.89
C GLU A 142 9.22 1.58 1.23
N LEU A 143 8.46 2.40 1.97
CA LEU A 143 7.38 3.20 1.38
C LEU A 143 7.90 4.33 0.48
N VAL A 144 9.15 4.77 0.65
CA VAL A 144 9.72 5.90 -0.11
C VAL A 144 9.61 5.63 -1.61
N GLY A 145 10.06 4.46 -2.07
CA GLY A 145 10.04 4.08 -3.48
C GLY A 145 8.63 4.06 -4.05
N LEU A 146 7.66 3.50 -3.30
CA LEU A 146 6.27 3.43 -3.72
C LEU A 146 5.59 4.81 -3.78
N VAL A 147 5.86 5.70 -2.82
CA VAL A 147 5.34 7.08 -2.84
C VAL A 147 5.87 7.84 -4.06
N LEU A 148 7.18 7.75 -4.31
CA LEU A 148 7.82 8.41 -5.45
C LEU A 148 7.32 7.85 -6.78
N LEU A 149 7.09 6.54 -6.86
CA LEU A 149 6.51 5.89 -8.03
C LEU A 149 5.12 6.44 -8.34
N VAL A 150 4.20 6.42 -7.36
CA VAL A 150 2.83 6.90 -7.58
C VAL A 150 2.84 8.37 -7.99
N ARG A 151 3.69 9.17 -7.34
CA ARG A 151 3.89 10.57 -7.68
C ARG A 151 4.36 10.79 -9.11
N HIS A 152 5.24 9.92 -9.60
CA HIS A 152 5.83 9.98 -10.94
C HIS A 152 4.80 9.63 -12.02
N VAL A 153 3.98 8.61 -11.80
CA VAL A 153 3.00 8.13 -12.79
C VAL A 153 1.66 8.89 -12.73
N ALA A 154 1.33 9.52 -11.60
CA ALA A 154 0.06 10.23 -11.44
C ALA A 154 -0.09 11.39 -12.46
N PRO A 155 -1.12 11.35 -13.33
CA PRO A 155 -1.31 12.38 -14.38
C PRO A 155 -1.43 13.81 -13.83
N LYS A 156 -2.02 13.93 -12.64
CA LYS A 156 -2.07 15.20 -11.90
C LYS A 156 -1.28 15.09 -10.60
N ARG A 157 0.05 15.08 -10.71
CA ARG A 157 0.98 15.08 -9.57
C ARG A 157 0.57 15.98 -8.40
N LYS A 158 0.15 17.23 -8.63
CA LYS A 158 -0.29 18.16 -7.56
C LYS A 158 -1.51 17.66 -6.77
N LYS A 159 -2.38 16.85 -7.37
CA LYS A 159 -3.54 16.26 -6.69
C LYS A 159 -3.10 15.09 -5.81
N PHE A 160 -2.17 14.27 -6.31
CA PHE A 160 -1.52 13.24 -5.49
C PHE A 160 -0.75 13.87 -4.33
N ASP A 161 0.11 14.87 -4.58
CA ASP A 161 0.90 15.55 -3.55
C ASP A 161 -0.01 16.08 -2.42
N LYS A 162 -1.10 16.77 -2.75
CA LYS A 162 -2.08 17.26 -1.75
C LYS A 162 -2.77 16.13 -0.98
N TRP A 163 -3.11 15.02 -1.65
CA TRP A 163 -3.69 13.86 -0.99
C TRP A 163 -2.69 13.22 -0.03
N PHE A 164 -1.46 13.01 -0.49
CA PHE A 164 -0.41 12.39 0.30
C PHE A 164 -0.05 13.24 1.52
N GLU A 165 0.17 14.54 1.36
CA GLU A 165 0.43 15.49 2.46
C GLU A 165 -0.68 15.46 3.52
N GLY A 166 -1.95 15.48 3.09
CA GLY A 166 -3.08 15.40 4.00
C GLY A 166 -3.19 14.06 4.71
N THR A 167 -2.97 12.97 3.99
CA THR A 167 -2.98 11.60 4.53
C THR A 167 -1.85 11.39 5.54
N ILE A 168 -0.60 11.71 5.17
CA ILE A 168 0.55 11.46 6.03
C ILE A 168 0.48 12.30 7.32
N SER A 169 0.02 13.55 7.23
CA SER A 169 -0.20 14.38 8.42
C SER A 169 -1.21 13.75 9.39
N LYS A 170 -2.31 13.18 8.87
CA LYS A 170 -3.29 12.46 9.70
C LYS A 170 -2.72 11.16 10.27
N LEU A 171 -1.97 10.39 9.48
CA LEU A 171 -1.35 9.15 9.93
C LEU A 171 -0.36 9.40 11.07
N VAL A 172 0.52 10.40 10.93
CA VAL A 172 1.46 10.76 12.00
C VAL A 172 0.75 11.15 13.29
N SER A 173 -0.38 11.86 13.20
CA SER A 173 -1.15 12.28 14.38
C SER A 173 -1.99 11.17 15.01
N GLN A 174 -2.54 10.24 14.24
CA GLN A 174 -3.57 9.29 14.70
C GLN A 174 -3.05 7.86 14.83
N PHE A 175 -2.00 7.53 14.07
CA PHE A 175 -1.36 6.22 14.03
C PHE A 175 0.17 6.37 14.14
N PRO A 176 0.67 7.04 15.19
CA PRO A 176 2.10 7.26 15.35
C PRO A 176 2.84 5.92 15.54
N ASN A 177 4.10 5.90 15.14
CA ASN A 177 5.03 4.85 15.49
C ASN A 177 5.16 4.78 17.02
N GLN A 178 4.81 3.64 17.61
CA GLN A 178 4.82 3.42 19.06
C GLN A 178 6.21 3.05 19.62
N ASN A 179 7.19 2.75 18.75
CA ASN A 179 8.52 2.27 19.14
C ASN A 179 9.68 3.14 18.61
N PRO A 180 9.64 4.49 18.69
CA PRO A 180 10.63 5.35 18.03
C PRO A 180 12.02 5.33 18.69
N GLU A 181 12.15 4.82 19.91
CA GLU A 181 13.38 4.86 20.71
C GLU A 181 14.18 3.56 20.68
N VAL A 182 13.70 2.52 19.97
CA VAL A 182 14.42 1.24 19.90
C VAL A 182 15.62 1.40 18.96
N PRO A 183 16.87 1.29 19.46
CA PRO A 183 18.04 1.36 18.60
C PRO A 183 17.95 0.24 17.56
N PHE A 184 18.22 0.57 16.30
CA PHE A 184 18.21 -0.41 15.23
C PHE A 184 19.17 -1.57 15.55
N SER A 185 18.62 -2.77 15.52
CA SER A 185 19.32 -4.05 15.54
C SER A 185 18.63 -4.94 14.52
N GLU A 186 19.39 -5.77 13.79
CA GLU A 186 18.82 -6.75 12.86
C GLU A 186 17.86 -7.74 13.55
N ASP A 187 18.04 -7.94 14.86
CA ASP A 187 17.20 -8.80 15.69
C ASP A 187 16.06 -8.05 16.41
N ALA A 188 15.98 -6.71 16.27
CA ALA A 188 14.94 -5.94 16.92
C ALA A 188 13.57 -6.21 16.27
N VAL A 189 12.59 -6.54 17.12
CA VAL A 189 11.22 -6.85 16.71
C VAL A 189 10.30 -5.70 17.08
N TYR A 190 9.58 -5.18 16.10
CA TYR A 190 8.53 -4.19 16.29
C TYR A 190 7.26 -4.84 16.84
N ASP A 191 6.74 -4.35 17.96
CA ASP A 191 5.45 -4.79 18.48
C ASP A 191 4.33 -3.87 18.00
N SER A 192 3.54 -4.34 17.03
CA SER A 192 2.37 -3.64 16.49
C SER A 192 1.04 -4.09 17.12
N SER A 193 1.08 -4.90 18.19
CA SER A 193 -0.14 -5.44 18.81
C SER A 193 -1.02 -4.35 19.43
N GLY A 194 -0.40 -3.29 19.95
CA GLY A 194 -1.05 -2.11 20.53
C GLY A 194 -1.48 -1.05 19.52
N GLU A 195 -1.22 -1.23 18.22
CA GLU A 195 -1.61 -0.26 17.20
C GLU A 195 -3.10 -0.34 16.88
N ALA A 196 -3.73 0.82 16.74
CA ALA A 196 -5.12 0.93 16.27
C ALA A 196 -5.26 0.34 14.86
N LEU A 197 -6.42 -0.27 14.59
CA LEU A 197 -6.76 -0.72 13.25
C LEU A 197 -6.95 0.48 12.32
N ILE A 198 -6.67 0.27 11.03
CA ILE A 198 -6.91 1.24 9.97
C ILE A 198 -7.69 0.54 8.84
N CYS A 199 -8.54 1.27 8.12
CA CYS A 199 -9.30 0.73 7.00
C CYS A 199 -9.19 1.63 5.78
N ARG A 200 -9.67 1.14 4.64
CA ARG A 200 -9.61 1.82 3.34
C ARG A 200 -10.29 3.19 3.35
N GLU A 201 -11.41 3.31 4.04
CA GLU A 201 -12.23 4.53 4.12
C GLU A 201 -11.44 5.69 4.73
N PHE A 202 -10.52 5.43 5.66
CA PHE A 202 -9.64 6.47 6.22
C PHE A 202 -8.89 7.26 5.14
N PHE A 203 -8.49 6.59 4.05
CA PHE A 203 -7.66 7.16 2.98
C PHE A 203 -8.47 7.89 1.89
N PHE A 204 -9.74 7.50 1.71
CA PHE A 204 -10.52 7.88 0.54
C PHE A 204 -11.87 8.54 0.85
N GLU A 205 -12.37 8.41 2.08
CA GLU A 205 -13.64 8.98 2.52
C GLU A 205 -13.38 10.17 3.47
N PRO A 206 -13.47 11.43 3.01
CA PRO A 206 -13.08 12.61 3.80
C PRO A 206 -13.85 12.78 5.11
N MET A 207 -15.07 12.23 5.17
CA MET A 207 -15.98 12.32 6.33
C MET A 207 -15.97 11.05 7.18
N PHE A 208 -15.05 10.12 6.95
CA PHE A 208 -14.97 8.90 7.72
C PHE A 208 -14.66 9.19 9.19
N ASN A 209 -15.51 8.68 10.08
CA ASN A 209 -15.29 8.76 11.52
C ASN A 209 -14.33 7.64 11.93
N ASN A 210 -13.07 7.98 12.17
CA ASN A 210 -12.02 7.02 12.51
C ASN A 210 -12.08 6.57 13.99
N CYS A 211 -13.25 6.14 14.46
CA CYS A 211 -13.40 5.48 15.75
C CYS A 211 -13.21 3.97 15.61
N ASN A 212 -12.76 3.30 16.67
CA ASN A 212 -12.43 1.87 16.65
C ASN A 212 -13.57 0.99 16.10
N GLU A 213 -14.82 1.30 16.44
CA GLU A 213 -16.00 0.55 16.00
C GLU A 213 -16.24 0.69 14.50
N ALA A 214 -16.22 1.91 13.97
CA ALA A 214 -16.41 2.18 12.54
C ALA A 214 -15.28 1.59 11.71
N THR A 215 -14.03 1.74 12.17
CA THR A 215 -12.85 1.18 11.50
C THR A 215 -12.88 -0.34 11.48
N LYS A 216 -13.22 -0.99 12.60
CA LYS A 216 -13.37 -2.45 12.65
C LYS A 216 -14.50 -2.94 11.76
N SER A 217 -15.66 -2.26 11.76
CA SER A 217 -16.78 -2.63 10.88
C SER A 217 -16.39 -2.53 9.41
N ALA A 218 -15.79 -1.42 9.00
CA ALA A 218 -15.42 -1.21 7.61
C ALA A 218 -14.32 -2.18 7.13
N LEU A 219 -13.33 -2.45 7.98
CA LEU A 219 -12.30 -3.45 7.70
C LEU A 219 -12.90 -4.86 7.56
N ASN A 220 -13.78 -5.26 8.48
CA ASN A 220 -14.46 -6.56 8.42
C ASN A 220 -15.34 -6.69 7.18
N ASP A 221 -16.08 -5.65 6.83
CA ASP A 221 -16.90 -5.61 5.61
C ASP A 221 -16.03 -5.77 4.37
N PHE A 222 -14.87 -5.13 4.32
CA PHE A 222 -13.90 -5.30 3.24
C PHE A 222 -13.39 -6.75 3.16
N ILE A 223 -12.98 -7.33 4.29
CA ILE A 223 -12.45 -8.70 4.38
C ILE A 223 -13.50 -9.76 4.02
N LEU A 224 -14.76 -9.55 4.43
CA LEU A 224 -15.88 -10.45 4.10
C LEU A 224 -16.21 -10.51 2.61
N ASN A 225 -15.84 -9.46 1.86
CA ASN A 225 -16.09 -9.34 0.43
C ASN A 225 -14.93 -9.86 -0.45
N ILE A 226 -13.84 -10.35 0.16
CA ILE A 226 -12.72 -10.98 -0.56
C ILE A 226 -13.17 -12.33 -1.15
N ASP A 227 -12.81 -12.58 -2.41
CA ASP A 227 -12.97 -13.89 -3.05
C ASP A 227 -11.76 -14.78 -2.74
N TYR A 228 -11.85 -15.56 -1.66
CA TYR A 228 -10.78 -16.44 -1.19
C TYR A 228 -10.48 -17.64 -2.11
N GLU A 229 -11.32 -17.91 -3.11
CA GLU A 229 -11.02 -18.91 -4.14
C GLU A 229 -10.13 -18.30 -5.23
N ALA A 230 -10.35 -17.03 -5.57
CA ALA A 230 -9.60 -16.32 -6.60
C ALA A 230 -8.29 -15.71 -6.08
N ASN A 231 -8.28 -15.23 -4.82
CA ASN A 231 -7.13 -14.53 -4.25
C ASN A 231 -6.14 -15.54 -3.61
N PRO A 232 -4.98 -15.81 -4.24
CA PRO A 232 -4.06 -16.85 -3.78
C PRO A 232 -3.35 -16.49 -2.46
N PHE A 233 -3.29 -15.21 -2.13
CA PHE A 233 -2.54 -14.66 -1.00
C PHE A 233 -3.36 -14.66 0.31
N CYS A 234 -4.69 -14.72 0.24
CA CYS A 234 -5.52 -14.82 1.43
C CYS A 234 -5.65 -16.28 1.91
N SER A 235 -5.50 -16.53 3.21
CA SER A 235 -5.79 -17.84 3.77
C SER A 235 -7.30 -18.01 3.97
N LYS A 236 -7.85 -19.18 3.64
CA LYS A 236 -9.28 -19.52 3.87
C LYS A 236 -9.67 -19.64 5.34
N ASN A 237 -8.84 -19.21 6.28
CA ASN A 237 -9.13 -19.32 7.71
C ASN A 237 -10.24 -18.33 8.09
N LYS A 238 -11.49 -18.70 7.77
CA LYS A 238 -12.70 -18.13 8.37
C LYS A 238 -12.67 -18.43 9.87
N LYS A 239 -11.93 -17.65 10.64
CA LYS A 239 -12.18 -17.46 12.06
C LYS A 239 -12.93 -16.15 12.27
N PHE A 240 -14.06 -16.00 11.58
CA PHE A 240 -15.09 -15.10 12.12
C PHE A 240 -15.65 -15.80 13.36
N ILE A 241 -15.22 -15.34 14.53
CA ILE A 241 -15.92 -15.63 15.77
C ILE A 241 -17.27 -14.93 15.63
N ASN A 242 -18.28 -15.69 15.22
CA ASN A 242 -19.67 -15.27 15.31
C ASN A 242 -20.01 -15.03 16.79
N GLY A 243 -20.55 -13.85 17.10
CA GLY A 243 -21.33 -13.57 18.31
C GLY A 243 -20.54 -13.05 19.50
#